data_AF-A0A9Q0BXL9-F1
#
_entry.id   AF-A0A9Q0BXL9-F1
#
_cell.length_a   1.000
_cell.length_b   1.000
_cell.length_c   1.000
_cell.angle_alpha   90.00
_cell.angle_beta   90.00
_cell.angle_gamma   90.00
#
_symmetry.space_group_name_H-M   'P 1'
#
loop_
_entity.id
_entity.type
_entity.pdbx_description
1 polymer ?
#
loop_
_entity_poly.entity_id
_entity_poly.type
_entity_poly.pdbx_seq_one_letter_code
_entity_poly.pdbx_strand_id
1 'polypeptide(L)'
;MALRFPRFSQGLAQDPTTRRIWFGIATAHDFEIHDDITEERLYQNIFASHFGQLAIIFLWTSGNLPIAHAIWDPHFGQPAVEAFTRGGATGPVNIAYSVGGWFHLQPKWKPSLSWFKNAESRLNHHLSGLFGVSSLAWTGHLVHVAIPGSRGEYVRWSNFLDIPPHPQGLGPLLTGQWNLYAQNPDSSSHLFSTSQGAGTAILTLLGGFHPQTQSLWLTDIAHHHLAIALIFLIAGHMYRTNFGIGHSIKDLLEAHIPPGGRLGRGHKGLYDTINNSVHFQLGLALASLGVITSLVAQHMYSLPAYAFIAQDFTTQAALYTHHQYIAGFIMTGAFAHGAIFFIRDYNPAQNEDNVLARMLDHKEAIISHLSWASLFLGFHTLGLYVHNDVMLAFGTPEKQILIEPIFAQWIQSAHGKTSYGFDVLLSSTSGPAFNAGRNIWLPGWLNAVNENRNSLFLTIGPGDFLVHHAIALGLHTTTLILVKGALDARGSKLMPDKKDFGYSFPCDGPGRGWYL
;
A
#
# COMPACT_ATOMS: atom_id res chain seq x y z
N MET A 1 -1.98 -10.86 47.99
CA MET A 1 -0.72 -10.59 47.26
C MET A 1 -1.11 -10.38 45.80
N ALA A 2 -1.09 -9.15 45.28
CA ALA A 2 -1.43 -8.92 43.86
C ALA A 2 -0.39 -9.64 42.97
N LEU A 3 -0.86 -10.34 41.94
CA LEU A 3 0.01 -11.07 41.01
C LEU A 3 0.81 -10.06 40.17
N ARG A 4 2.05 -10.40 39.80
CA ARG A 4 2.97 -9.48 39.07
C ARG A 4 2.51 -9.09 37.65
N PHE A 5 1.54 -9.78 37.06
CA PHE A 5 1.10 -9.58 35.67
C PHE A 5 -0.42 -9.32 35.58
N PRO A 6 -0.88 -8.40 34.71
CA PRO A 6 -0.08 -7.44 33.94
C PRO A 6 0.44 -6.29 34.81
N ARG A 7 1.70 -5.88 34.62
CA ARG A 7 2.30 -4.77 35.39
C ARG A 7 1.65 -3.41 35.10
N PHE A 8 1.10 -3.25 33.91
CA PHE A 8 0.56 -2.01 33.38
C PHE A 8 -0.93 -1.77 33.72
N SER A 9 -1.59 -2.69 34.43
CA SER A 9 -2.97 -2.52 34.90
C SER A 9 -3.20 -3.20 36.24
N GLN A 10 -3.29 -2.41 37.31
CA GLN A 10 -3.59 -2.87 38.66
C GLN A 10 -4.98 -3.49 38.74
N GLY A 11 -5.96 -2.94 38.03
CA GLY A 11 -7.31 -3.49 37.95
C GLY A 11 -7.32 -4.92 37.41
N LEU A 12 -6.59 -5.18 36.31
CA LEU A 12 -6.44 -6.54 35.78
C LEU A 12 -5.56 -7.42 36.68
N ALA A 13 -4.49 -6.88 37.28
CA ALA A 13 -3.59 -7.66 38.13
C ALA A 13 -4.27 -8.21 39.39
N GLN A 14 -5.36 -7.57 39.83
CA GLN A 14 -6.19 -8.00 40.95
C GLN A 14 -7.26 -9.04 40.56
N ASP A 15 -7.51 -9.27 39.26
CA ASP A 15 -8.47 -10.26 38.80
C ASP A 15 -7.98 -11.69 39.13
N PRO A 16 -8.69 -12.45 39.98
CA PRO A 16 -8.25 -13.76 40.43
C PRO A 16 -8.45 -14.86 39.39
N THR A 17 -9.11 -14.58 38.26
CA THR A 17 -9.49 -15.55 37.24
C THR A 17 -8.45 -15.65 36.12
N THR A 18 -8.62 -16.64 35.23
CA THR A 18 -7.82 -16.76 34.01
C THR A 18 -8.08 -15.63 33.00
N ARG A 19 -9.19 -14.89 33.15
CA ARG A 19 -9.50 -13.69 32.35
C ARG A 19 -8.34 -12.68 32.39
N ARG A 20 -7.68 -12.55 33.54
CA ARG A 20 -6.49 -11.72 33.72
C ARG A 20 -5.41 -11.97 32.68
N ILE A 21 -5.14 -13.24 32.37
CA ILE A 21 -4.07 -13.63 31.45
C ILE A 21 -4.44 -13.19 30.03
N TRP A 22 -5.67 -13.50 29.61
CA TRP A 22 -6.18 -13.17 28.28
C TRP A 22 -6.23 -11.67 28.05
N PHE A 23 -6.83 -10.90 28.97
CA PHE A 23 -6.89 -9.45 28.83
C PHE A 23 -5.52 -8.80 28.98
N GLY A 24 -4.65 -9.32 29.85
CA GLY A 24 -3.27 -8.86 29.95
C GLY A 24 -2.46 -9.06 28.66
N ILE A 25 -2.78 -10.06 27.83
CA ILE A 25 -2.16 -10.20 26.51
C ILE A 25 -2.85 -9.27 25.49
N ALA A 26 -4.18 -9.25 25.47
CA ALA A 26 -4.97 -8.50 24.50
C ALA A 26 -4.76 -6.97 24.59
N THR A 27 -4.55 -6.44 25.79
CA THR A 27 -4.37 -4.99 26.02
C THR A 27 -2.91 -4.58 26.21
N ALA A 28 -1.96 -5.50 25.99
CA ALA A 28 -0.53 -5.20 26.17
C ALA A 28 -0.04 -4.05 25.25
N HIS A 29 -0.64 -3.91 24.07
CA HIS A 29 -0.31 -2.87 23.09
C HIS A 29 -1.32 -1.71 23.04
N ASP A 30 -2.36 -1.73 23.88
CA ASP A 30 -3.24 -0.58 24.06
C ASP A 30 -2.63 0.36 25.12
N PHE A 31 -1.57 1.05 24.73
CA PHE A 31 -0.74 1.84 25.66
C PHE A 31 -1.50 2.98 26.33
N GLU A 32 -2.55 3.52 25.70
CA GLU A 32 -3.35 4.63 26.22
C GLU A 32 -4.15 4.27 27.49
N ILE A 33 -4.48 2.98 27.67
CA ILE A 33 -5.24 2.51 28.84
C ILE A 33 -4.35 1.96 29.96
N HIS A 34 -3.02 2.08 29.82
CA HIS A 34 -2.08 1.63 30.85
C HIS A 34 -2.10 2.62 32.03
N ASP A 35 -1.96 2.09 33.24
CA ASP A 35 -1.88 2.92 34.45
C ASP A 35 -0.69 3.90 34.37
N ASP A 36 -0.88 5.13 34.83
CA ASP A 36 0.12 6.21 34.87
C ASP A 36 0.76 6.55 33.50
N ILE A 37 0.04 6.32 32.39
CA ILE A 37 0.50 6.76 31.07
C ILE A 37 0.29 8.28 30.90
N THR A 38 1.35 8.97 30.49
CA THR A 38 1.28 10.36 30.03
C THR A 38 1.38 10.42 28.52
N GLU A 39 0.88 11.48 27.89
CA GLU A 39 0.94 11.65 26.43
C GLU A 39 2.38 11.53 25.91
N GLU A 40 3.34 12.22 26.53
CA GLU A 40 4.74 12.13 26.11
C GLU A 40 5.30 10.69 26.22
N ARG A 41 4.96 9.97 27.30
CA ARG A 41 5.40 8.59 27.49
C ARG A 41 4.75 7.63 26.49
N LEU A 42 3.50 7.88 26.10
CA LEU A 42 2.81 7.15 25.04
C LEU A 42 3.61 7.24 23.73
N TYR A 43 3.94 8.45 23.28
CA TYR A 43 4.72 8.65 22.05
C TYR A 43 6.12 8.02 22.13
N GLN A 44 6.80 8.13 23.28
CA GLN A 44 8.12 7.49 23.47
C GLN A 44 8.05 5.95 23.39
N ASN A 45 7.02 5.34 23.99
CA ASN A 45 6.80 3.90 23.93
C ASN A 45 6.47 3.43 22.50
N ILE A 46 5.60 4.17 21.79
CA ILE A 46 5.28 3.90 20.37
C ILE A 46 6.56 3.98 19.52
N PHE A 47 7.36 5.03 19.70
CA PHE A 47 8.59 5.24 18.94
C PHE A 47 9.59 4.10 19.13
N ALA A 48 9.82 3.67 20.37
CA ALA A 48 10.68 2.52 20.64
C ALA A 48 10.11 1.21 20.04
N SER A 49 8.78 1.05 20.07
CA SER A 49 8.11 -0.11 19.45
C SER A 49 8.29 -0.15 17.93
N HIS A 50 8.29 1.01 17.25
CA HIS A 50 8.61 1.08 15.82
C HIS A 50 10.03 0.59 15.51
N PHE A 51 11.03 0.94 16.32
CA PHE A 51 12.39 0.39 16.16
C PHE A 51 12.42 -1.13 16.36
N GLY A 52 11.68 -1.64 17.34
CA GLY A 52 11.51 -3.08 17.55
C GLY A 52 10.92 -3.78 16.32
N GLN A 53 9.84 -3.23 15.76
CA GLN A 53 9.21 -3.77 14.57
C GLN A 53 10.11 -3.71 13.34
N LEU A 54 10.84 -2.61 13.12
CA LEU A 54 11.81 -2.50 12.05
C LEU A 54 12.93 -3.54 12.19
N ALA A 55 13.42 -3.77 13.41
CA ALA A 55 14.42 -4.81 13.67
C ALA A 55 13.90 -6.20 13.29
N ILE A 56 12.64 -6.52 13.61
CA ILE A 56 12.00 -7.78 13.23
C ILE A 56 11.94 -7.91 11.70
N ILE A 57 11.53 -6.86 10.98
CA ILE A 57 11.47 -6.87 9.52
C ILE A 57 12.86 -7.14 8.93
N PHE A 58 13.91 -6.46 9.40
CA PHE A 58 15.26 -6.67 8.89
C PHE A 58 15.83 -8.05 9.23
N LEU A 59 15.54 -8.59 10.42
CA LEU A 59 15.91 -9.96 10.78
C LEU A 59 15.19 -10.98 9.90
N TRP A 60 13.89 -10.77 9.66
CA TRP A 60 13.12 -11.61 8.74
C TRP A 60 13.71 -11.55 7.32
N THR A 61 13.99 -10.37 6.77
CA THR A 61 14.62 -10.24 5.45
C THR A 61 15.99 -10.92 5.41
N SER A 62 16.81 -10.77 6.46
CA SER A 62 18.12 -11.43 6.56
C SER A 62 18.01 -12.95 6.55
N GLY A 63 16.96 -13.51 7.16
CA GLY A 63 16.71 -14.95 7.17
C GLY A 63 16.25 -15.54 5.84
N ASN A 64 15.75 -14.71 4.90
CA ASN A 64 15.20 -15.16 3.62
C ASN A 64 16.20 -15.12 2.44
N LEU A 65 17.46 -14.75 2.67
CA LEU A 65 18.50 -14.82 1.63
C LEU A 65 18.78 -16.29 1.25
N PRO A 66 19.11 -16.60 -0.01
CA PRO A 66 18.30 -17.18 -1.10
C PRO A 66 17.82 -18.65 -0.96
N ILE A 67 17.64 -19.19 0.26
CA ILE A 67 16.95 -20.46 0.51
C ILE A 67 15.98 -20.25 1.67
N ALA A 68 14.69 -20.61 1.51
CA ALA A 68 13.67 -20.35 2.53
C ALA A 68 14.12 -20.78 3.94
N HIS A 69 14.58 -22.03 4.08
CA HIS A 69 15.39 -22.57 5.18
C HIS A 69 15.66 -24.08 4.92
N ALA A 70 16.60 -24.70 5.64
CA ALA A 70 16.71 -26.16 5.67
C ALA A 70 15.52 -26.78 6.43
N ILE A 71 15.09 -27.98 6.06
CA ILE A 71 14.08 -28.74 6.82
C ILE A 71 14.82 -29.68 7.78
N TRP A 72 14.57 -29.53 9.08
CA TRP A 72 14.99 -30.48 10.11
C TRP A 72 13.73 -31.00 10.81
N ASP A 73 13.17 -32.07 10.26
CA ASP A 73 12.04 -32.79 10.86
C ASP A 73 12.43 -34.26 11.09
N PRO A 74 12.65 -34.69 12.35
CA PRO A 74 13.04 -36.06 12.66
C PRO A 74 11.94 -37.09 12.36
N HIS A 75 10.74 -36.67 11.97
CA HIS A 75 9.65 -37.55 11.56
C HIS A 75 9.63 -37.82 10.04
N PHE A 76 10.52 -37.19 9.28
CA PHE A 76 10.60 -37.43 7.84
C PHE A 76 11.24 -38.78 7.54
N GLY A 77 10.56 -39.61 6.75
CA GLY A 77 11.17 -40.78 6.13
C GLY A 77 12.22 -40.37 5.10
N GLN A 78 13.18 -41.25 4.84
CA GLN A 78 14.29 -41.03 3.90
C GLN A 78 13.88 -40.43 2.53
N PRO A 79 12.76 -40.84 1.90
CA PRO A 79 12.31 -40.25 0.63
C PRO A 79 11.90 -38.77 0.72
N ALA A 80 11.40 -38.32 1.88
CA ALA A 80 11.04 -36.92 2.11
C ALA A 80 12.31 -36.06 2.28
N VAL A 81 13.31 -36.55 3.02
CA VAL A 81 14.59 -35.86 3.19
C VAL A 81 15.30 -35.65 1.86
N GLU A 82 15.25 -36.64 0.96
CA GLU A 82 15.82 -36.56 -0.39
C GLU A 82 15.07 -35.58 -1.30
N ALA A 83 13.75 -35.44 -1.14
CA ALA A 83 12.94 -34.48 -1.90
C ALA A 83 13.18 -33.02 -1.48
N PHE A 84 13.57 -32.76 -0.23
CA PHE A 84 13.70 -31.41 0.34
C PHE A 84 15.13 -30.86 0.47
N THR A 85 16.16 -31.61 0.04
CA THR A 85 17.56 -31.17 0.12
C THR A 85 18.02 -30.48 -1.17
N ARG A 86 18.00 -29.13 -1.21
CA ARG A 86 18.67 -28.31 -2.24
C ARG A 86 19.29 -27.05 -1.62
N GLY A 87 20.50 -26.68 -2.07
CA GLY A 87 20.92 -25.27 -2.10
C GLY A 87 22.16 -24.82 -1.33
N GLY A 88 22.84 -25.61 -0.49
CA GLY A 88 24.20 -25.32 0.01
C GLY A 88 24.53 -23.86 0.42
N ALA A 89 24.18 -23.44 1.64
CA ALA A 89 24.71 -22.20 2.22
C ALA A 89 24.81 -22.27 3.76
N THR A 90 25.86 -21.66 4.31
CA THR A 90 26.18 -21.52 5.73
C THR A 90 26.09 -20.04 6.14
N GLY A 91 24.97 -19.70 6.80
CA GLY A 91 24.57 -18.51 7.60
C GLY A 91 25.31 -17.16 7.55
N PRO A 92 24.56 -16.05 7.66
CA PRO A 92 25.02 -14.92 8.48
C PRO A 92 23.94 -14.17 9.29
N VAL A 93 24.40 -13.46 10.34
CA VAL A 93 23.64 -12.65 11.33
C VAL A 93 23.81 -11.14 11.12
N ASN A 94 22.89 -10.28 11.63
CA ASN A 94 23.16 -8.89 12.06
C ASN A 94 22.08 -8.26 12.96
N ILE A 95 22.53 -7.49 13.97
CA ILE A 95 21.75 -6.83 15.05
C ILE A 95 22.13 -5.33 15.05
N ALA A 96 21.29 -4.44 14.53
CA ALA A 96 21.58 -2.98 14.56
C ALA A 96 20.41 -2.11 15.04
N TYR A 97 19.16 -2.48 14.71
CA TYR A 97 18.02 -1.56 14.91
C TYR A 97 17.42 -1.58 16.32
N SER A 98 17.57 -2.67 17.09
CA SER A 98 17.10 -2.75 18.47
C SER A 98 17.84 -1.80 19.42
N VAL A 99 19.09 -1.44 19.10
CA VAL A 99 19.92 -0.50 19.90
C VAL A 99 19.39 0.93 19.78
N GLY A 100 18.87 1.33 18.61
CA GLY A 100 18.28 2.65 18.40
C GLY A 100 17.05 2.88 19.28
N GLY A 101 16.14 1.90 19.35
CA GLY A 101 14.98 1.95 20.25
C GLY A 101 15.39 2.05 21.72
N TRP A 102 16.36 1.25 22.17
CA TRP A 102 16.89 1.32 23.54
C TRP A 102 17.56 2.67 23.85
N PHE A 103 18.31 3.22 22.90
CA PHE A 103 19.00 4.50 23.04
C PHE A 103 18.01 5.64 23.28
N HIS A 104 16.94 5.72 22.48
CA HIS A 104 15.90 6.75 22.62
C HIS A 104 14.97 6.58 23.84
N LEU A 105 15.12 5.49 24.60
CA LEU A 105 14.49 5.33 25.91
C LEU A 105 15.39 5.80 27.07
N GLN A 106 16.67 6.08 26.82
CA GLN A 106 17.58 6.57 27.85
C GLN A 106 17.24 8.01 28.25
N PRO A 107 17.30 8.40 29.54
CA PRO A 107 16.83 9.70 30.02
C PRO A 107 17.37 10.92 29.25
N LYS A 108 18.61 10.85 28.75
CA LYS A 108 19.25 11.94 28.00
C LYS A 108 18.75 12.09 26.56
N TRP A 109 18.22 11.03 25.96
CA TRP A 109 17.96 10.92 24.52
C TRP A 109 16.48 10.71 24.17
N LYS A 110 15.61 10.84 25.18
CA LYS A 110 14.16 10.82 25.03
C LYS A 110 13.70 12.05 24.23
N PRO A 111 13.03 11.86 23.08
CA PRO A 111 12.44 12.99 22.38
C PRO A 111 11.29 13.61 23.20
N SER A 112 11.16 14.93 23.09
CA SER A 112 10.04 15.67 23.68
C SER A 112 8.75 15.46 22.88
N LEU A 113 7.60 15.70 23.51
CA LEU A 113 6.31 15.68 22.82
C LEU A 113 6.26 16.64 21.61
N SER A 114 6.87 17.82 21.72
CA SER A 114 6.95 18.80 20.62
C SER A 114 7.69 18.29 19.39
N TRP A 115 8.67 17.39 19.58
CA TRP A 115 9.36 16.73 18.49
C TRP A 115 8.43 15.79 17.72
N PHE A 116 7.63 14.99 18.43
CA PHE A 116 6.67 14.06 17.82
C PHE A 116 5.55 14.76 17.06
N LYS A 117 5.12 15.94 17.53
CA LYS A 117 4.06 16.75 16.92
C LYS A 117 4.54 17.69 15.81
N ASN A 118 5.83 17.68 15.46
CA ASN A 118 6.37 18.49 14.38
C ASN A 118 6.13 17.82 13.01
N ALA A 119 4.91 17.99 12.49
CA ALA A 119 4.46 17.36 11.26
C ALA A 119 5.21 17.87 10.03
N GLU A 120 5.43 19.19 9.91
CA GLU A 120 6.14 19.78 8.77
C GLU A 120 7.57 19.26 8.63
N SER A 121 8.33 19.23 9.74
CA SER A 121 9.69 18.67 9.72
C SER A 121 9.68 17.20 9.33
N ARG A 122 8.78 16.41 9.92
CA ARG A 122 8.66 14.98 9.61
C ARG A 122 8.33 14.73 8.14
N LEU A 123 7.38 15.47 7.56
CA LEU A 123 7.00 15.34 6.16
C LEU A 123 8.15 15.72 5.22
N ASN A 124 8.85 16.84 5.50
CA ASN A 124 10.00 17.23 4.69
C ASN A 124 11.09 16.15 4.68
N HIS A 125 11.46 15.62 5.85
CA HIS A 125 12.49 14.58 5.95
C HIS A 125 12.04 13.24 5.36
N HIS A 126 10.76 12.88 5.47
CA HIS A 126 10.26 11.64 4.88
C HIS A 126 10.14 11.74 3.36
N LEU A 127 9.62 12.85 2.83
CA LEU A 127 9.52 13.06 1.39
C LEU A 127 10.91 13.17 0.77
N SER A 128 11.75 14.10 1.24
CA SER A 128 13.07 14.30 0.63
C SER A 128 14.07 13.20 0.99
N GLY A 129 14.21 12.86 2.27
CA GLY A 129 15.19 11.91 2.76
C GLY A 129 14.77 10.46 2.55
N LEU A 130 13.67 10.03 3.18
CA LEU A 130 13.25 8.63 3.14
C LEU A 130 12.78 8.19 1.75
N PHE A 131 12.08 9.03 0.98
CA PHE A 131 11.62 8.65 -0.36
C PHE A 131 12.57 9.15 -1.45
N GLY A 132 12.89 10.45 -1.46
CA GLY A 132 13.75 11.07 -2.48
C GLY A 132 15.16 10.49 -2.53
N VAL A 133 15.92 10.61 -1.42
CA VAL A 133 17.31 10.13 -1.36
C VAL A 133 17.38 8.60 -1.50
N SER A 134 16.45 7.85 -0.90
CA SER A 134 16.44 6.39 -1.07
C SER A 134 16.11 5.96 -2.50
N SER A 135 15.17 6.62 -3.20
CA SER A 135 14.91 6.33 -4.62
C SER A 135 16.08 6.74 -5.52
N LEU A 136 16.77 7.83 -5.19
CA LEU A 136 17.99 8.23 -5.88
C LEU A 136 19.12 7.22 -5.67
N ALA A 137 19.32 6.75 -4.43
CA ALA A 137 20.29 5.71 -4.12
C ALA A 137 19.95 4.38 -4.81
N TRP A 138 18.67 4.04 -4.91
CA TRP A 138 18.21 2.86 -5.64
C TRP A 138 18.45 2.98 -7.15
N THR A 139 18.25 4.18 -7.72
CA THR A 139 18.68 4.48 -9.10
C THR A 139 20.17 4.22 -9.26
N GLY A 140 20.98 4.72 -8.33
CA GLY A 140 22.42 4.46 -8.30
C GLY A 140 22.71 2.95 -8.32
N HIS A 141 22.07 2.18 -7.44
CA HIS A 141 22.23 0.73 -7.43
C HIS A 141 21.83 0.07 -8.77
N LEU A 142 20.71 0.46 -9.37
CA LEU A 142 20.26 -0.09 -10.65
C LEU A 142 21.24 0.21 -11.78
N VAL A 143 21.65 1.46 -11.92
CA VAL A 143 22.58 1.94 -12.97
C VAL A 143 23.96 1.30 -12.84
N HIS A 144 24.44 1.15 -11.61
CA HIS A 144 25.81 0.75 -11.36
C HIS A 144 26.01 -0.75 -11.09
N VAL A 145 24.97 -1.48 -10.68
CA VAL A 145 25.09 -2.89 -10.28
C VAL A 145 24.11 -3.76 -11.06
N ALA A 146 22.82 -3.43 -11.04
CA ALA A 146 21.80 -4.31 -11.64
C ALA A 146 21.89 -4.35 -13.17
N ILE A 147 22.01 -3.19 -13.84
CA ILE A 147 22.12 -3.10 -15.30
C ILE A 147 23.41 -3.79 -15.80
N PRO A 148 24.61 -3.50 -15.26
CA PRO A 148 25.82 -4.27 -15.61
C PRO A 148 25.65 -5.78 -15.36
N GLY A 149 25.08 -6.18 -14.21
CA GLY A 149 24.79 -7.58 -13.90
C GLY A 149 23.85 -8.24 -14.91
N SER A 150 22.87 -7.50 -15.44
CA SER A 150 21.98 -7.98 -16.51
C SER A 150 22.67 -8.10 -17.86
N ARG A 151 23.85 -7.51 -18.05
CA ARG A 151 24.68 -7.58 -19.26
C ARG A 151 25.88 -8.52 -19.11
N GLY A 152 25.90 -9.33 -18.04
CA GLY A 152 26.99 -10.27 -17.75
C GLY A 152 28.25 -9.63 -17.16
N GLU A 153 28.19 -8.36 -16.76
CA GLU A 153 29.29 -7.68 -16.09
C GLU A 153 29.19 -7.81 -14.57
N TYR A 154 30.33 -8.03 -13.91
CA TYR A 154 30.38 -8.27 -12.47
C TYR A 154 30.89 -7.05 -11.72
N VAL A 155 29.96 -6.23 -11.23
CA VAL A 155 30.27 -5.06 -10.39
C VAL A 155 30.06 -5.40 -8.91
N ARG A 156 31.09 -5.12 -8.11
CA ARG A 156 31.17 -5.39 -6.67
C ARG A 156 31.88 -4.24 -5.97
N TRP A 157 31.82 -4.22 -4.64
CA TRP A 157 32.51 -3.23 -3.81
C TRP A 157 34.00 -3.07 -4.14
N SER A 158 34.67 -4.15 -4.58
CA SER A 158 36.10 -4.15 -4.92
C SER A 158 36.46 -3.43 -6.22
N ASN A 159 35.51 -3.25 -7.15
CA ASN A 159 35.76 -2.65 -8.47
C ASN A 159 34.74 -1.56 -8.85
N PHE A 160 33.77 -1.28 -7.99
CA PHE A 160 32.67 -0.35 -8.24
C PHE A 160 33.15 1.07 -8.58
N LEU A 161 34.26 1.52 -7.99
CA LEU A 161 34.82 2.85 -8.22
C LEU A 161 35.60 2.98 -9.53
N ASP A 162 36.03 1.85 -10.10
CA ASP A 162 36.89 1.82 -11.29
C ASP A 162 36.10 1.57 -12.58
N ILE A 163 34.87 1.04 -12.47
CA ILE A 163 34.01 0.71 -13.61
C ILE A 163 32.95 1.80 -13.79
N PRO A 164 33.04 2.62 -14.85
CA PRO A 164 32.00 3.60 -15.13
C PRO A 164 30.71 2.91 -15.60
N PRO A 165 29.52 3.35 -15.16
CA PRO A 165 28.25 2.74 -15.57
C PRO A 165 27.86 3.04 -17.02
N HIS A 166 28.50 4.05 -17.63
CA HIS A 166 28.26 4.45 -19.01
C HIS A 166 29.60 4.82 -19.66
N PRO A 167 29.86 4.47 -20.95
CA PRO A 167 31.16 4.70 -21.59
C PRO A 167 31.65 6.15 -21.58
N GLN A 168 30.73 7.11 -21.62
CA GLN A 168 31.04 8.55 -21.59
C GLN A 168 31.09 9.15 -20.17
N GLY A 169 30.96 8.32 -19.13
CA GLY A 169 30.98 8.73 -17.73
C GLY A 169 29.95 9.84 -17.43
N LEU A 170 30.35 10.78 -16.57
CA LEU A 170 29.52 11.93 -16.16
C LEU A 170 29.60 13.13 -17.12
N GLY A 171 30.38 13.05 -18.21
CA GLY A 171 30.53 14.15 -19.16
C GLY A 171 29.19 14.68 -19.70
N PRO A 172 28.33 13.80 -20.27
CA PRO A 172 27.00 14.19 -20.77
C PRO A 172 26.08 14.82 -19.71
N LEU A 173 26.20 14.41 -18.44
CA LEU A 173 25.44 15.00 -17.34
C LEU A 173 25.81 16.48 -17.16
N LEU A 174 27.11 16.78 -17.13
CA LEU A 174 27.65 18.12 -16.89
C LEU A 174 27.45 19.06 -18.09
N THR A 175 27.44 18.54 -19.31
CA THR A 175 27.20 19.34 -20.53
C THR A 175 25.72 19.51 -20.88
N GLY A 176 24.81 18.87 -20.13
CA GLY A 176 23.37 18.92 -20.38
C GLY A 176 22.90 18.01 -21.54
N GLN A 177 23.76 17.16 -22.07
CA GLN A 177 23.46 16.23 -23.18
C GLN A 177 22.88 14.89 -22.65
N TRP A 178 21.84 14.97 -21.83
CA TRP A 178 21.31 13.80 -21.09
C TRP A 178 20.73 12.71 -21.99
N ASN A 179 20.30 13.06 -23.21
CA ASN A 179 19.80 12.11 -24.20
C ASN A 179 20.82 11.03 -24.57
N LEU A 180 22.13 11.29 -24.39
CA LEU A 180 23.18 10.31 -24.66
C LEU A 180 23.07 9.07 -23.75
N TYR A 181 22.55 9.21 -22.52
CA TYR A 181 22.34 8.08 -21.61
C TYR A 181 21.20 7.13 -22.00
N ALA A 182 20.36 7.53 -22.96
CA ALA A 182 19.26 6.74 -23.49
C ALA A 182 19.61 6.03 -24.82
N GLN A 183 20.80 6.28 -25.37
CA GLN A 183 21.20 5.74 -26.67
C GLN A 183 21.69 4.29 -26.56
N ASN A 184 21.41 3.51 -27.61
CA ASN A 184 21.79 2.09 -27.70
C ASN A 184 21.23 1.27 -26.51
N PRO A 185 19.90 1.13 -26.39
CA PRO A 185 19.27 0.24 -25.41
C PRO A 185 19.61 -1.22 -25.68
N ASP A 186 19.35 -2.09 -24.71
CA ASP A 186 19.45 -3.54 -24.92
C ASP A 186 18.53 -3.97 -26.06
N SER A 187 19.01 -4.84 -26.94
CA SER A 187 18.28 -5.24 -28.13
C SER A 187 17.12 -6.17 -27.81
N SER A 188 16.19 -6.34 -28.75
CA SER A 188 15.11 -7.33 -28.64
C SER A 188 15.62 -8.78 -28.58
N SER A 189 16.86 -9.03 -28.99
CA SER A 189 17.55 -10.32 -28.93
C SER A 189 18.53 -10.42 -27.75
N HIS A 190 18.51 -9.48 -26.81
CA HIS A 190 19.38 -9.51 -25.63
C HIS A 190 19.11 -10.76 -24.79
N LEU A 191 20.18 -11.45 -24.40
CA LEU A 191 20.12 -12.56 -23.47
C LEU A 191 20.51 -12.07 -22.07
N PHE A 192 19.53 -12.03 -21.18
CA PHE A 192 19.66 -11.54 -19.82
C PHE A 192 20.80 -12.24 -19.07
N SER A 193 21.59 -11.45 -18.34
CA SER A 193 22.84 -11.83 -17.67
C SER A 193 24.00 -12.20 -18.60
N THR A 194 23.97 -11.77 -19.87
CA THR A 194 25.08 -11.95 -20.83
C THR A 194 25.33 -10.67 -21.64
N SER A 195 26.48 -10.56 -22.30
CA SER A 195 26.78 -9.42 -23.17
C SER A 195 26.16 -9.54 -24.57
N GLN A 196 25.49 -10.65 -24.89
CA GLN A 196 24.91 -10.88 -26.21
C GLN A 196 23.65 -10.03 -26.41
N GLY A 197 23.70 -9.10 -27.37
CA GLY A 197 22.61 -8.14 -27.62
C GLY A 197 22.49 -7.03 -26.57
N ALA A 198 23.47 -6.90 -25.67
CA ALA A 198 23.51 -5.86 -24.65
C ALA A 198 23.81 -4.49 -25.28
N GLY A 199 23.11 -3.47 -24.81
CA GLY A 199 23.32 -2.08 -25.15
C GLY A 199 24.25 -1.38 -24.16
N THR A 200 24.28 -0.04 -24.24
CA THR A 200 25.03 0.83 -23.31
C THR A 200 24.13 1.81 -22.59
N ALA A 201 22.87 1.96 -22.97
CA ALA A 201 21.93 2.87 -22.32
C ALA A 201 21.80 2.54 -20.82
N ILE A 202 21.63 3.58 -19.99
CA ILE A 202 21.40 3.42 -18.55
C ILE A 202 20.06 3.99 -18.09
N LEU A 203 19.46 4.89 -18.88
CA LEU A 203 18.18 5.53 -18.58
C LEU A 203 17.36 5.58 -19.87
N THR A 204 16.27 4.82 -19.93
CA THR A 204 15.43 4.74 -21.14
C THR A 204 13.96 5.01 -20.83
N LEU A 205 13.12 5.06 -21.86
CA LEU A 205 11.67 5.11 -21.72
C LEU A 205 11.03 4.28 -22.84
N LEU A 206 11.42 3.01 -22.94
CA LEU A 206 11.07 2.10 -24.04
C LEU A 206 9.59 1.70 -24.00
N GLY A 207 9.08 1.45 -22.80
CA GLY A 207 7.75 0.87 -22.59
C GLY A 207 7.70 -0.62 -22.95
N GLY A 208 6.64 -1.28 -22.50
CA GLY A 208 6.45 -2.72 -22.69
C GLY A 208 7.43 -3.57 -21.87
N PHE A 209 7.81 -4.73 -22.42
CA PHE A 209 8.59 -5.75 -21.71
C PHE A 209 9.82 -6.18 -22.50
N HIS A 210 10.87 -6.57 -21.78
CA HIS A 210 12.02 -7.25 -22.34
C HIS A 210 11.58 -8.63 -22.88
N PRO A 211 11.82 -8.95 -24.18
CA PRO A 211 11.21 -10.11 -24.83
C PRO A 211 11.50 -11.47 -24.18
N GLN A 212 12.73 -11.67 -23.70
CA GLN A 212 13.13 -12.94 -23.06
C GLN A 212 12.57 -13.11 -21.65
N THR A 213 12.71 -12.09 -20.79
CA THR A 213 12.36 -12.17 -19.37
C THR A 213 10.87 -11.93 -19.12
N GLN A 214 10.17 -11.33 -20.10
CA GLN A 214 8.78 -10.88 -20.01
C GLN A 214 8.54 -9.93 -18.82
N SER A 215 9.56 -9.12 -18.51
CA SER A 215 9.53 -8.14 -17.42
C SER A 215 9.82 -6.73 -17.93
N LEU A 216 9.54 -5.72 -17.10
CA LEU A 216 9.93 -4.34 -17.37
C LEU A 216 11.45 -4.22 -17.61
N TRP A 217 11.83 -3.27 -18.45
CA TRP A 217 13.24 -2.97 -18.75
C TRP A 217 13.93 -2.37 -17.53
N LEU A 218 15.11 -2.87 -17.15
CA LEU A 218 15.86 -2.36 -16.00
C LEU A 218 16.24 -0.87 -16.15
N THR A 219 16.53 -0.43 -17.38
CA THR A 219 16.83 0.97 -17.71
C THR A 219 15.60 1.87 -17.59
N ASP A 220 14.39 1.36 -17.85
CA ASP A 220 13.13 2.08 -17.60
C ASP A 220 12.85 2.16 -16.09
N ILE A 221 13.10 1.08 -15.33
CA ILE A 221 12.97 1.08 -13.87
C ILE A 221 13.96 2.07 -13.23
N ALA A 222 15.21 2.09 -13.70
CA ALA A 222 16.23 3.04 -13.24
C ALA A 222 15.78 4.49 -13.50
N HIS A 223 15.30 4.77 -14.71
CA HIS A 223 14.82 6.11 -15.06
C HIS A 223 13.57 6.51 -14.27
N HIS A 224 12.64 5.58 -14.03
CA HIS A 224 11.49 5.79 -13.15
C HIS A 224 11.93 6.22 -11.76
N HIS A 225 12.85 5.49 -11.13
CA HIS A 225 13.34 5.81 -9.79
C HIS A 225 14.07 7.16 -9.73
N LEU A 226 14.82 7.53 -10.78
CA LEU A 226 15.46 8.83 -10.87
C LEU A 226 14.42 9.96 -10.94
N ALA A 227 13.40 9.78 -11.78
CA ALA A 227 12.35 10.77 -11.98
C ALA A 227 11.54 11.00 -10.68
N ILE A 228 11.09 9.93 -10.02
CA ILE A 228 10.33 10.07 -8.77
C ILE A 228 11.21 10.58 -7.62
N ALA A 229 12.52 10.27 -7.62
CA ALA A 229 13.44 10.82 -6.63
C ALA A 229 13.47 12.35 -6.70
N LEU A 230 13.57 12.92 -7.90
CA LEU A 230 13.56 14.37 -8.09
C LEU A 230 12.22 14.99 -7.65
N ILE A 231 11.10 14.34 -7.96
CA ILE A 231 9.76 14.80 -7.51
C ILE A 231 9.72 14.85 -5.97
N PHE A 232 10.15 13.79 -5.30
CA PHE A 232 10.13 13.72 -3.83
C PHE A 232 11.13 14.65 -3.16
N LEU A 233 12.32 14.83 -3.74
CA LEU A 233 13.30 15.80 -3.26
C LEU A 233 12.72 17.22 -3.31
N ILE A 234 12.06 17.61 -4.41
CA ILE A 234 11.41 18.92 -4.52
C ILE A 234 10.23 19.02 -3.53
N ALA A 235 9.35 18.01 -3.49
CA ALA A 235 8.19 18.00 -2.62
C ALA A 235 8.57 18.10 -1.13
N GLY A 236 9.69 17.49 -0.72
CA GLY A 236 10.19 17.56 0.65
C GLY A 236 10.78 18.91 1.08
N HIS A 237 10.75 19.93 0.21
CA HIS A 237 11.10 21.32 0.55
C HIS A 237 9.87 22.25 0.61
N MET A 238 8.66 21.69 0.63
CA MET A 238 7.42 22.45 0.61
C MET A 238 7.06 23.07 1.97
N TYR A 239 7.27 22.34 3.08
CA TYR A 239 6.75 22.76 4.38
C TYR A 239 7.75 23.58 5.19
N ARG A 240 7.25 24.54 5.97
CA ARG A 240 8.07 25.47 6.75
C ARG A 240 8.72 24.77 7.92
N THR A 241 10.02 24.95 8.07
CA THR A 241 10.81 24.49 9.23
C THR A 241 11.48 25.69 9.92
N ASN A 242 12.54 25.45 10.71
CA ASN A 242 13.32 26.48 11.38
C ASN A 242 14.05 27.45 10.43
N PHE A 243 14.08 27.17 9.12
CA PHE A 243 14.66 28.06 8.10
C PHE A 243 13.72 29.21 7.67
N GLY A 244 12.50 29.27 8.21
CA GLY A 244 11.59 30.42 8.02
C GLY A 244 10.88 30.49 6.66
N ILE A 245 11.19 29.61 5.72
CA ILE A 245 10.59 29.55 4.37
C ILE A 245 9.81 28.22 4.23
N GLY A 246 8.66 28.28 3.54
CA GLY A 246 7.78 27.13 3.27
C GLY A 246 6.35 27.36 3.78
N HIS A 247 5.51 26.34 3.66
CA HIS A 247 4.10 26.38 4.08
C HIS A 247 3.89 25.81 5.48
N SER A 248 3.00 26.43 6.29
CA SER A 248 2.41 25.73 7.44
C SER A 248 1.14 25.01 7.01
N ILE A 249 1.03 23.74 7.40
CA ILE A 249 -0.13 22.92 7.04
C ILE A 249 -1.39 23.46 7.73
N LYS A 250 -1.25 23.98 8.95
CA LYS A 250 -2.34 24.62 9.68
C LYS A 250 -2.91 25.81 8.92
N ASP A 251 -2.06 26.75 8.50
CA ASP A 251 -2.47 27.93 7.74
C ASP A 251 -3.16 27.54 6.42
N LEU A 252 -2.63 26.54 5.71
CA LEU A 252 -3.22 26.02 4.48
C LEU A 252 -4.64 25.45 4.72
N LEU A 253 -4.82 24.63 5.75
CA LEU A 253 -6.12 24.05 6.07
C LEU A 253 -7.12 25.11 6.54
N GLU A 254 -6.68 26.10 7.31
CA GLU A 254 -7.57 27.18 7.78
C GLU A 254 -8.01 28.12 6.65
N ALA A 255 -7.15 28.34 5.66
CA ALA A 255 -7.46 29.16 4.47
C ALA A 255 -8.31 28.42 3.43
N HIS A 256 -8.26 27.08 3.38
CA HIS A 256 -8.95 26.29 2.37
C HIS A 256 -10.44 26.11 2.70
N ILE A 257 -11.23 27.14 2.41
CA ILE A 257 -12.69 27.15 2.57
C ILE A 257 -13.34 27.10 1.19
N PRO A 258 -14.26 26.17 0.93
CA PRO A 258 -14.90 26.04 -0.37
C PRO A 258 -15.76 27.27 -0.69
N PRO A 259 -15.66 27.82 -1.91
CA PRO A 259 -16.32 29.08 -2.27
C PRO A 259 -17.86 29.00 -2.20
N GLY A 260 -18.42 27.80 -2.32
CA GLY A 260 -19.87 27.58 -2.29
C GLY A 260 -20.50 27.53 -0.90
N GLY A 261 -19.73 27.61 0.20
CA GLY A 261 -20.25 27.65 1.58
C GLY A 261 -21.00 26.39 2.08
N ARG A 262 -21.21 25.37 1.23
CA ARG A 262 -22.01 24.17 1.54
C ARG A 262 -21.33 23.18 2.52
N LEU A 263 -20.05 23.39 2.84
CA LEU A 263 -19.25 22.52 3.72
C LEU A 263 -18.90 23.21 5.06
N GLY A 264 -19.72 24.18 5.49
CA GLY A 264 -19.57 24.87 6.78
C GLY A 264 -18.23 25.60 6.89
N ARG A 265 -17.56 25.45 8.04
CA ARG A 265 -16.21 25.99 8.32
C ARG A 265 -15.07 25.29 7.55
N GLY A 266 -15.37 24.31 6.69
CA GLY A 266 -14.37 23.64 5.86
C GLY A 266 -13.36 22.82 6.69
N HIS A 267 -12.07 23.02 6.45
CA HIS A 267 -10.98 22.25 7.08
C HIS A 267 -10.46 22.84 8.40
N LYS A 268 -11.11 23.88 8.95
CA LYS A 268 -10.70 24.49 10.21
C LYS A 268 -10.69 23.48 11.36
N GLY A 269 -9.61 23.50 12.16
CA GLY A 269 -9.41 22.60 13.29
C GLY A 269 -8.94 21.19 12.93
N LEU A 270 -8.88 20.82 11.64
CA LEU A 270 -8.42 19.49 11.23
C LEU A 270 -6.95 19.25 11.51
N TYR A 271 -6.08 20.25 11.36
CA TYR A 271 -4.65 20.10 11.67
C TYR A 271 -4.44 19.56 13.08
N ASP A 272 -5.03 20.22 14.07
CA ASP A 272 -4.91 19.83 15.48
C ASP A 272 -5.66 18.52 15.77
N THR A 273 -6.80 18.27 15.11
CA THR A 273 -7.55 17.00 15.25
C THR A 273 -6.70 15.80 14.79
N ILE A 274 -6.02 15.93 13.64
CA ILE A 274 -5.16 14.89 13.09
C ILE A 274 -3.86 14.78 13.88
N ASN A 275 -3.18 15.89 14.13
CA ASN A 275 -1.84 15.89 14.71
C ASN A 275 -1.82 15.48 16.20
N ASN A 276 -2.95 15.61 16.90
CA ASN A 276 -3.06 15.18 18.30
C ASN A 276 -3.57 13.74 18.48
N SER A 277 -4.30 13.18 17.50
CA SER A 277 -4.79 11.79 17.59
C SER A 277 -3.88 10.81 16.87
N VAL A 278 -3.28 9.88 17.63
CA VAL A 278 -2.51 8.77 17.05
C VAL A 278 -3.42 7.80 16.30
N HIS A 279 -4.68 7.65 16.72
CA HIS A 279 -5.66 6.79 16.05
C HIS A 279 -6.13 7.36 14.71
N PHE A 280 -6.31 8.67 14.59
CA PHE A 280 -6.61 9.29 13.29
C PHE A 280 -5.43 9.15 12.33
N GLN A 281 -4.21 9.39 12.79
CA GLN A 281 -2.99 9.22 12.00
C GLN A 281 -2.82 7.76 11.55
N LEU A 282 -3.01 6.80 12.45
CA LEU A 282 -2.92 5.38 12.14
C LEU A 282 -4.02 4.95 11.16
N GLY A 283 -5.25 5.42 11.35
CA GLY A 283 -6.35 5.18 10.41
C GLY A 283 -6.03 5.67 9.00
N LEU A 284 -5.53 6.90 8.85
CA LEU A 284 -5.10 7.44 7.55
C LEU A 284 -3.90 6.71 6.95
N ALA A 285 -2.90 6.36 7.77
CA ALA A 285 -1.72 5.64 7.32
C ALA A 285 -2.09 4.24 6.82
N LEU A 286 -2.96 3.53 7.55
CA LEU A 286 -3.47 2.22 7.13
C LEU A 286 -4.34 2.34 5.87
N ALA A 287 -5.24 3.31 5.78
CA ALA A 287 -6.05 3.51 4.57
C ALA A 287 -5.16 3.75 3.34
N SER A 288 -4.16 4.62 3.47
CA SER A 288 -3.23 4.91 2.38
C SER A 288 -2.37 3.69 2.03
N LEU A 289 -1.87 2.98 3.04
CA LEU A 289 -1.06 1.76 2.87
C LEU A 289 -1.88 0.64 2.22
N GLY A 290 -3.11 0.40 2.65
CA GLY A 290 -3.98 -0.63 2.10
C GLY A 290 -4.31 -0.41 0.63
N VAL A 291 -4.54 0.84 0.23
CA VAL A 291 -4.72 1.21 -1.18
C VAL A 291 -3.47 0.90 -2.00
N ILE A 292 -2.28 1.32 -1.54
CA ILE A 292 -1.05 1.04 -2.29
C ILE A 292 -0.67 -0.44 -2.27
N THR A 293 -0.99 -1.19 -1.21
CA THR A 293 -0.76 -2.65 -1.17
C THR A 293 -1.61 -3.38 -2.20
N SER A 294 -2.87 -2.98 -2.37
CA SER A 294 -3.72 -3.52 -3.45
C SER A 294 -3.20 -3.09 -4.82
N LEU A 295 -2.76 -1.84 -4.97
CA LEU A 295 -2.15 -1.35 -6.22
C LEU A 295 -0.90 -2.15 -6.60
N VAL A 296 -0.03 -2.48 -5.63
CA VAL A 296 1.13 -3.35 -5.81
C VAL A 296 0.69 -4.71 -6.35
N ALA A 297 -0.33 -5.34 -5.77
CA ALA A 297 -0.85 -6.62 -6.26
C ALA A 297 -1.31 -6.52 -7.71
N GLN A 298 -2.11 -5.49 -8.03
CA GLN A 298 -2.67 -5.29 -9.38
C GLN A 298 -1.59 -4.97 -10.42
N HIS A 299 -0.59 -4.15 -10.07
CA HIS A 299 0.46 -3.78 -11.02
C HIS A 299 1.50 -4.90 -11.20
N MET A 300 1.84 -5.65 -10.15
CA MET A 300 2.91 -6.67 -10.25
C MET A 300 2.54 -7.86 -11.14
N TYR A 301 1.26 -8.23 -11.22
CA TYR A 301 0.84 -9.32 -12.10
C TYR A 301 0.72 -8.85 -13.56
N SER A 302 0.27 -7.61 -13.81
CA SER A 302 0.06 -7.07 -15.15
C SER A 302 1.30 -6.44 -15.77
N LEU A 303 2.20 -5.91 -14.93
CA LEU A 303 3.47 -5.27 -15.30
C LEU A 303 4.62 -5.91 -14.50
N PRO A 304 5.04 -7.15 -14.84
CA PRO A 304 6.05 -7.87 -14.09
C PRO A 304 7.39 -7.11 -14.04
N ALA A 305 7.88 -6.77 -12.85
CA ALA A 305 9.12 -6.00 -12.68
C ALA A 305 10.38 -6.87 -12.52
N TYR A 306 10.21 -8.17 -12.25
CA TYR A 306 11.31 -9.10 -12.02
C TYR A 306 11.50 -10.04 -13.21
N ALA A 307 12.75 -10.33 -13.56
CA ALA A 307 13.05 -11.20 -14.69
C ALA A 307 12.45 -12.61 -14.48
N PHE A 308 11.78 -13.14 -15.51
CA PHE A 308 11.19 -14.49 -15.56
C PHE A 308 10.03 -14.77 -14.58
N ILE A 309 9.64 -13.80 -13.74
CA ILE A 309 8.54 -14.02 -12.78
C ILE A 309 7.19 -14.29 -13.46
N ALA A 310 6.98 -13.78 -14.69
CA ALA A 310 5.78 -14.05 -15.47
C ALA A 310 5.62 -15.53 -15.86
N GLN A 311 6.72 -16.30 -15.84
CA GLN A 311 6.74 -17.73 -16.16
C GLN A 311 6.59 -18.61 -14.91
N ASP A 312 6.81 -18.05 -13.71
CA ASP A 312 6.54 -18.70 -12.44
C ASP A 312 5.11 -18.39 -11.96
N PHE A 313 4.16 -19.17 -12.50
CA PHE A 313 2.74 -18.98 -12.23
C PHE A 313 2.38 -19.14 -10.75
N THR A 314 3.05 -20.05 -10.04
CA THR A 314 2.77 -20.29 -8.62
C THR A 314 3.21 -19.09 -7.79
N THR A 315 4.40 -18.54 -8.04
CA THR A 315 4.89 -17.35 -7.35
C THR A 315 4.02 -16.14 -7.66
N GLN A 316 3.61 -15.94 -8.92
CA GLN A 316 2.68 -14.86 -9.29
C GLN A 316 1.34 -14.95 -8.55
N ALA A 317 0.71 -16.13 -8.55
CA ALA A 317 -0.55 -16.36 -7.86
C ALA A 317 -0.41 -16.14 -6.33
N ALA A 318 0.69 -16.62 -5.75
CA ALA A 318 0.99 -16.43 -4.34
C ALA A 318 1.18 -14.94 -3.99
N LEU A 319 1.96 -14.20 -4.77
CA LEU A 319 2.22 -12.77 -4.53
C LEU A 319 0.95 -11.93 -4.66
N TYR A 320 0.13 -12.18 -5.68
CA TYR A 320 -1.15 -11.48 -5.85
C TYR A 320 -2.07 -11.73 -4.64
N THR A 321 -2.28 -13.00 -4.30
CA THR A 321 -3.15 -13.40 -3.18
C THR A 321 -2.64 -12.82 -1.86
N HIS A 322 -1.34 -12.95 -1.60
CA HIS A 322 -0.68 -12.45 -0.40
C HIS A 322 -0.92 -10.95 -0.20
N HIS A 323 -0.62 -10.13 -1.20
CA HIS A 323 -0.77 -8.68 -1.08
C HIS A 323 -2.25 -8.26 -0.98
N GLN A 324 -3.17 -8.94 -1.68
CA GLN A 324 -4.60 -8.63 -1.55
C GLN A 324 -5.18 -8.95 -0.18
N TYR A 325 -4.78 -10.07 0.43
CA TYR A 325 -5.18 -10.38 1.80
C TYR A 325 -4.64 -9.35 2.79
N ILE A 326 -3.36 -8.97 2.67
CA ILE A 326 -2.77 -7.93 3.52
C ILE A 326 -3.50 -6.60 3.33
N ALA A 327 -3.81 -6.20 2.09
CA ALA A 327 -4.58 -4.99 1.81
C ALA A 327 -5.94 -5.01 2.52
N GLY A 328 -6.66 -6.13 2.48
CA GLY A 328 -7.94 -6.28 3.19
C GLY A 328 -7.83 -6.13 4.71
N PHE A 329 -6.81 -6.73 5.33
CA PHE A 329 -6.54 -6.58 6.77
C PHE A 329 -6.21 -5.14 7.14
N ILE A 330 -5.32 -4.50 6.39
CA ILE A 330 -4.90 -3.12 6.62
C ILE A 330 -6.07 -2.16 6.45
N MET A 331 -6.89 -2.31 5.40
CA MET A 331 -8.08 -1.48 5.17
C MET A 331 -9.11 -1.63 6.29
N THR A 332 -9.33 -2.84 6.78
CA THR A 332 -10.22 -3.08 7.94
C THR A 332 -9.69 -2.38 9.20
N GLY A 333 -8.38 -2.48 9.45
CA GLY A 333 -7.71 -1.78 10.55
C GLY A 333 -7.84 -0.26 10.45
N ALA A 334 -7.81 0.31 9.25
CA ALA A 334 -8.00 1.75 9.03
C ALA A 334 -9.33 2.25 9.58
N PHE A 335 -10.43 1.57 9.25
CA PHE A 335 -11.75 1.91 9.75
C PHE A 335 -11.91 1.62 11.25
N ALA A 336 -11.29 0.55 11.76
CA ALA A 336 -11.29 0.26 13.19
C ALA A 336 -10.63 1.40 13.99
N HIS A 337 -9.45 1.89 13.57
CA HIS A 337 -8.81 3.02 14.21
C HIS A 337 -9.54 4.35 13.99
N GLY A 338 -10.24 4.52 12.86
CA GLY A 338 -11.18 5.63 12.68
C GLY A 338 -12.33 5.62 13.69
N ALA A 339 -12.91 4.44 13.96
CA ALA A 339 -13.95 4.28 14.98
C ALA A 339 -13.40 4.53 16.40
N ILE A 340 -12.21 4.02 16.71
CA ILE A 340 -11.55 4.27 18.00
C ILE A 340 -11.29 5.78 18.19
N PHE A 341 -10.82 6.48 17.15
CA PHE A 341 -10.70 7.94 17.16
C PHE A 341 -12.02 8.63 17.49
N PHE A 342 -13.13 8.23 16.86
CA PHE A 342 -14.43 8.84 17.14
C PHE A 342 -14.88 8.65 18.58
N ILE A 343 -14.46 7.58 19.26
CA ILE A 343 -14.80 7.32 20.66
C ILE A 343 -13.87 8.11 21.59
N ARG A 344 -12.55 7.92 21.44
CA ARG A 344 -11.54 8.38 22.40
C ARG A 344 -11.11 9.84 22.21
N ASP A 345 -10.93 10.27 20.96
CA ASP A 345 -10.17 11.48 20.66
C ASP A 345 -11.01 12.60 20.04
N TYR A 346 -12.14 12.25 19.41
CA TYR A 346 -12.98 13.23 18.73
C TYR A 346 -13.62 14.22 19.71
N ASN A 347 -13.28 15.50 19.53
CA ASN A 347 -13.87 16.63 20.26
C ASN A 347 -14.86 17.40 19.36
N PRO A 348 -16.18 17.34 19.66
CA PRO A 348 -17.20 18.05 18.89
C PRO A 348 -17.03 19.58 18.90
N ALA A 349 -16.60 20.17 20.02
CA ALA A 349 -16.46 21.63 20.13
C ALA A 349 -15.34 22.16 19.22
N GLN A 350 -14.22 21.44 19.14
CA GLN A 350 -13.13 21.81 18.24
C GLN A 350 -13.51 21.67 16.76
N ASN A 351 -14.34 20.66 16.46
CA ASN A 351 -14.73 20.28 15.11
C ASN A 351 -16.09 20.86 14.67
N GLU A 352 -16.70 21.75 15.46
CA GLU A 352 -18.05 22.29 15.22
C GLU A 352 -18.22 22.80 13.78
N ASP A 353 -19.23 22.38 13.04
CA ASP A 353 -19.50 22.82 11.65
C ASP A 353 -18.30 22.69 10.66
N ASN A 354 -17.26 21.92 10.99
CA ASN A 354 -16.24 21.56 10.00
C ASN A 354 -16.66 20.33 9.20
N VAL A 355 -15.89 19.93 8.20
CA VAL A 355 -16.24 18.77 7.34
C VAL A 355 -16.49 17.47 8.11
N LEU A 356 -15.82 17.26 9.25
CA LEU A 356 -15.95 16.05 10.05
C LEU A 356 -17.24 16.06 10.87
N ALA A 357 -17.58 17.18 11.51
CA ALA A 357 -18.86 17.32 12.21
C ALA A 357 -20.04 17.22 11.23
N ARG A 358 -19.96 17.91 10.09
CA ARG A 358 -21.03 17.86 9.08
C ARG A 358 -21.28 16.45 8.59
N MET A 359 -20.23 15.66 8.37
CA MET A 359 -20.35 14.25 7.98
C MET A 359 -21.16 13.44 9.02
N LEU A 360 -20.92 13.67 10.32
CA LEU A 360 -21.70 13.03 11.39
C LEU A 360 -23.17 13.49 11.40
N ASP A 361 -23.46 14.74 11.07
CA ASP A 361 -24.83 15.29 11.06
C ASP A 361 -25.75 14.62 10.02
N HIS A 362 -25.19 14.02 8.97
CA HIS A 362 -25.96 13.30 7.93
C HIS A 362 -25.53 11.83 7.80
N LYS A 363 -25.03 11.22 8.89
CA LYS A 363 -24.58 9.83 8.89
C LYS A 363 -25.64 8.83 8.43
N GLU A 364 -26.92 9.07 8.74
CA GLU A 364 -28.02 8.20 8.33
C GLU A 364 -28.21 8.19 6.82
N ALA A 365 -27.97 9.32 6.15
CA ALA A 365 -28.00 9.38 4.70
C ALA A 365 -26.86 8.54 4.09
N ILE A 366 -25.63 8.66 4.62
CA ILE A 366 -24.49 7.87 4.15
C ILE A 366 -24.75 6.37 4.31
N ILE A 367 -25.19 5.95 5.51
CA ILE A 367 -25.45 4.55 5.84
C ILE A 367 -26.59 3.98 4.97
N SER A 368 -27.68 4.73 4.78
CA SER A 368 -28.82 4.27 3.96
C SER A 368 -28.47 4.12 2.48
N HIS A 369 -27.67 5.03 1.91
CA HIS A 369 -27.23 4.90 0.52
C HIS A 369 -26.27 3.73 0.32
N LEU A 370 -25.34 3.50 1.24
CA LEU A 370 -24.48 2.31 1.21
C LEU A 370 -25.31 1.02 1.33
N SER A 371 -26.32 1.01 2.21
CA SER A 371 -27.26 -0.11 2.33
C SER A 371 -28.03 -0.36 1.05
N TRP A 372 -28.53 0.70 0.39
CA TRP A 372 -29.22 0.59 -0.89
C TRP A 372 -28.29 0.01 -1.97
N ALA A 373 -27.06 0.52 -2.09
CA ALA A 373 -26.09 0.06 -3.09
C ALA A 373 -25.75 -1.43 -2.89
N SER A 374 -25.51 -1.86 -1.63
CA SER A 374 -25.29 -3.27 -1.30
C SER A 374 -26.49 -4.15 -1.65
N LEU A 375 -27.71 -3.74 -1.31
CA LEU A 375 -28.92 -4.50 -1.65
C LEU A 375 -29.14 -4.56 -3.16
N PHE A 376 -28.98 -3.44 -3.84
CA PHE A 376 -29.10 -3.36 -5.31
C PHE A 376 -28.10 -4.31 -5.97
N LEU A 377 -26.82 -4.22 -5.64
CA LEU A 377 -25.80 -5.11 -6.19
C LEU A 377 -26.08 -6.57 -5.83
N GLY A 378 -26.49 -6.85 -4.60
CA GLY A 378 -26.79 -8.20 -4.11
C GLY A 378 -27.91 -8.87 -4.88
N PHE A 379 -29.07 -8.21 -4.99
CA PHE A 379 -30.23 -8.77 -5.68
C PHE A 379 -29.96 -9.02 -7.16
N HIS A 380 -29.33 -8.06 -7.86
CA HIS A 380 -29.12 -8.19 -9.31
C HIS A 380 -27.98 -9.15 -9.65
N THR A 381 -26.86 -9.10 -8.93
CA THR A 381 -25.70 -9.98 -9.22
C THR A 381 -26.04 -11.43 -8.94
N LEU A 382 -26.60 -11.73 -7.75
CA LEU A 382 -27.03 -13.09 -7.41
C LEU A 382 -28.17 -13.55 -8.32
N GLY A 383 -29.12 -12.66 -8.62
CA GLY A 383 -30.24 -12.96 -9.52
C GLY A 383 -29.77 -13.39 -10.91
N LEU A 384 -28.77 -12.72 -11.48
CA LEU A 384 -28.18 -13.10 -12.78
C LEU A 384 -27.42 -14.42 -12.72
N TYR A 385 -26.64 -14.68 -11.67
CA TYR A 385 -25.98 -15.98 -11.48
C TYR A 385 -27.01 -17.12 -11.44
N VAL A 386 -28.04 -16.98 -10.59
CA VAL A 386 -29.09 -18.00 -10.43
C VAL A 386 -29.88 -18.18 -11.74
N HIS A 387 -30.22 -17.10 -12.44
CA HIS A 387 -30.87 -17.19 -13.76
C HIS A 387 -30.02 -17.99 -14.75
N ASN A 388 -28.73 -17.69 -14.85
CA ASN A 388 -27.83 -18.36 -15.78
C ASN A 388 -27.64 -19.84 -15.42
N ASP A 389 -27.51 -20.18 -14.14
CA ASP A 389 -27.44 -21.57 -13.67
C ASP A 389 -28.72 -22.36 -14.02
N VAL A 390 -29.91 -21.77 -13.85
CA VAL A 390 -31.18 -22.43 -14.19
C VAL A 390 -31.30 -22.64 -15.71
N MET A 391 -30.92 -21.66 -16.54
CA MET A 391 -30.94 -21.81 -17.99
C MET A 391 -29.95 -22.88 -18.48
N LEU A 392 -28.78 -22.98 -17.84
CA LEU A 392 -27.83 -24.07 -18.08
C LEU A 392 -28.40 -25.43 -17.68
N ALA A 393 -28.98 -25.53 -16.49
CA ALA A 393 -29.58 -26.77 -15.99
C ALA A 393 -30.72 -27.28 -16.88
N PHE A 394 -31.47 -26.38 -17.52
CA PHE A 394 -32.52 -26.72 -18.49
C PHE A 394 -32.02 -26.99 -19.91
N GLY A 395 -30.70 -26.94 -20.16
CA GLY A 395 -30.13 -27.21 -21.47
C GLY A 395 -30.39 -26.12 -22.50
N THR A 396 -30.70 -24.89 -22.06
CA THR A 396 -30.93 -23.71 -22.92
C THR A 396 -29.92 -22.60 -22.63
N PRO A 397 -28.60 -22.84 -22.89
CA PRO A 397 -27.55 -21.86 -22.58
C PRO A 397 -27.71 -20.53 -23.32
N GLU A 398 -28.36 -20.52 -24.48
CA GLU A 398 -28.63 -19.32 -25.27
C GLU A 398 -29.60 -18.33 -24.59
N LYS A 399 -30.31 -18.77 -23.54
CA LYS A 399 -31.21 -17.93 -22.73
C LYS A 399 -30.53 -17.30 -21.52
N GLN A 400 -29.23 -17.53 -21.34
CA GLN A 400 -28.45 -16.82 -20.34
C GLN A 400 -28.42 -15.32 -20.64
N ILE A 401 -28.33 -14.51 -19.59
CA ILE A 401 -28.11 -13.08 -19.71
C ILE A 401 -26.61 -12.85 -19.59
N LEU A 402 -25.98 -12.56 -20.73
CA LEU A 402 -24.55 -12.30 -20.86
C LEU A 402 -24.35 -10.82 -21.22
N ILE A 403 -23.87 -10.04 -20.25
CA ILE A 403 -23.68 -8.60 -20.41
C ILE A 403 -22.19 -8.33 -20.64
N GLU A 404 -21.86 -7.72 -21.77
CA GLU A 404 -20.48 -7.33 -22.07
C GLU A 404 -20.03 -6.13 -21.21
N PRO A 405 -18.81 -6.15 -20.64
CA PRO A 405 -18.26 -5.04 -19.86
C PRO A 405 -17.73 -3.93 -20.78
N ILE A 406 -18.62 -3.34 -21.60
CA ILE A 406 -18.29 -2.35 -22.65
C ILE A 406 -17.46 -1.17 -22.11
N PHE A 407 -17.75 -0.69 -20.91
CA PHE A 407 -16.97 0.41 -20.31
C PHE A 407 -15.52 0.01 -20.01
N ALA A 408 -15.29 -1.20 -19.54
CA ALA A 408 -13.94 -1.68 -19.27
C ALA A 408 -13.19 -2.02 -20.58
N GLN A 409 -13.89 -2.61 -21.56
CA GLN A 409 -13.34 -2.84 -22.91
C GLN A 409 -12.96 -1.52 -23.60
N TRP A 410 -13.80 -0.48 -23.45
CA TRP A 410 -13.49 0.88 -23.93
C TRP A 410 -12.23 1.44 -23.28
N ILE A 411 -12.03 1.24 -21.96
CA ILE A 411 -10.77 1.64 -21.28
C ILE A 411 -9.58 0.87 -21.85
N GLN A 412 -9.69 -0.44 -22.09
CA GLN A 412 -8.61 -1.21 -22.72
C GLN A 412 -8.26 -0.66 -24.12
N SER A 413 -9.26 -0.30 -24.92
CA SER A 413 -9.03 0.33 -26.23
C SER A 413 -8.51 1.76 -26.13
N ALA A 414 -8.94 2.55 -25.14
CA ALA A 414 -8.36 3.86 -24.86
C ALA A 414 -6.87 3.76 -24.54
N HIS A 415 -6.43 2.63 -23.95
CA HIS A 415 -5.03 2.28 -23.71
C HIS A 415 -4.32 1.59 -24.90
N GLY A 416 -4.97 1.44 -26.06
CA GLY A 416 -4.30 0.94 -27.27
C GLY A 416 -4.57 -0.51 -27.62
N LYS A 417 -5.45 -1.21 -26.89
CA LYS A 417 -5.89 -2.56 -27.25
C LYS A 417 -6.85 -2.51 -28.44
N THR A 418 -6.45 -3.09 -29.56
CA THR A 418 -7.19 -2.98 -30.83
C THR A 418 -8.25 -4.06 -31.02
N SER A 419 -8.21 -5.14 -30.23
CA SER A 419 -9.08 -6.33 -30.41
C SER A 419 -10.58 -6.06 -30.31
N TYR A 420 -11.01 -4.99 -29.63
CA TYR A 420 -12.43 -4.63 -29.48
C TYR A 420 -12.95 -3.65 -30.54
N GLY A 421 -12.06 -3.03 -31.33
CA GLY A 421 -12.47 -2.19 -32.46
C GLY A 421 -13.10 -0.82 -32.13
N PHE A 422 -12.92 -0.27 -30.92
CA PHE A 422 -13.48 1.05 -30.55
C PHE A 422 -12.81 2.24 -31.26
N ASP A 423 -11.58 2.10 -31.75
CA ASP A 423 -10.79 3.17 -32.42
C ASP A 423 -10.81 4.52 -31.67
N VAL A 424 -10.33 4.52 -30.43
CA VAL A 424 -10.37 5.66 -29.51
C VAL A 424 -9.03 5.87 -28.82
N LEU A 425 -8.62 7.14 -28.68
CA LEU A 425 -7.38 7.57 -28.02
C LEU A 425 -6.15 6.79 -28.54
N LEU A 426 -5.52 5.93 -27.75
CA LEU A 426 -4.29 5.24 -28.13
C LEU A 426 -4.51 4.06 -29.08
N SER A 427 -5.74 3.56 -29.22
CA SER A 427 -6.05 2.56 -30.27
C SER A 427 -6.21 3.21 -31.65
N SER A 428 -6.35 4.55 -31.69
CA SER A 428 -6.41 5.33 -32.92
C SER A 428 -5.04 5.90 -33.28
N THR A 429 -4.57 5.66 -34.50
CA THR A 429 -3.22 6.05 -34.95
C THR A 429 -3.09 7.53 -35.31
N SER A 430 -4.19 8.28 -35.37
CA SER A 430 -4.21 9.70 -35.74
C SER A 430 -4.43 10.66 -34.56
N GLY A 431 -4.69 10.16 -33.35
CA GLY A 431 -5.06 10.98 -32.19
C GLY A 431 -3.89 11.82 -31.62
N PRO A 432 -4.15 12.97 -30.98
CA PRO A 432 -3.13 13.73 -30.26
C PRO A 432 -2.41 12.91 -29.18
N ALA A 433 -3.16 12.06 -28.46
CA ALA A 433 -2.62 11.16 -27.44
C ALA A 433 -1.61 10.16 -28.02
N PHE A 434 -1.93 9.57 -29.18
CA PHE A 434 -1.02 8.67 -29.89
C PHE A 434 0.24 9.42 -30.35
N ASN A 435 0.07 10.58 -30.99
CA ASN A 435 1.17 11.36 -31.53
C ASN A 435 2.17 11.85 -30.48
N ALA A 436 1.72 12.14 -29.25
CA ALA A 436 2.58 12.57 -28.16
C ALA A 436 3.57 11.47 -27.71
N GLY A 437 3.16 10.20 -27.72
CA GLY A 437 3.95 9.07 -27.24
C GLY A 437 4.68 8.27 -28.32
N ARG A 438 4.31 8.43 -29.60
CA ARG A 438 4.67 7.53 -30.72
C ARG A 438 6.17 7.27 -30.93
N ASN A 439 7.04 8.19 -30.50
CA ASN A 439 8.50 8.07 -30.68
C ASN A 439 9.24 7.79 -29.36
N ILE A 440 8.53 7.51 -28.27
CA ILE A 440 9.11 7.37 -26.93
C ILE A 440 8.70 6.01 -26.34
N TRP A 441 7.63 5.93 -25.55
CA TRP A 441 7.20 4.73 -24.84
C TRP A 441 6.09 3.96 -25.57
N LEU A 442 5.36 4.62 -26.46
CA LEU A 442 4.12 4.09 -27.02
C LEU A 442 4.32 2.85 -27.90
N PRO A 443 5.35 2.74 -28.76
CA PRO A 443 5.55 1.54 -29.56
C PRO A 443 5.75 0.28 -28.71
N GLY A 444 6.57 0.36 -27.65
CA GLY A 444 6.80 -0.75 -26.73
C GLY A 444 5.54 -1.12 -25.95
N TRP A 445 4.79 -0.11 -25.50
CA TRP A 445 3.49 -0.31 -24.85
C TRP A 445 2.44 -0.97 -25.76
N LEU A 446 2.27 -0.48 -27.00
CA LEU A 446 1.29 -1.02 -27.95
C LEU A 446 1.61 -2.45 -28.36
N ASN A 447 2.89 -2.80 -28.45
CA ASN A 447 3.32 -4.18 -28.63
C ASN A 447 2.88 -5.03 -27.43
N ALA A 448 3.22 -4.62 -26.20
CA ALA A 448 2.88 -5.38 -25.00
C ALA A 448 1.37 -5.55 -24.78
N VAL A 449 0.56 -4.50 -24.96
CA VAL A 449 -0.90 -4.56 -24.68
C VAL A 449 -1.70 -5.36 -25.72
N ASN A 450 -1.14 -5.56 -26.92
CA ASN A 450 -1.76 -6.37 -27.98
C ASN A 450 -1.16 -7.78 -28.09
N GLU A 451 -0.20 -8.14 -27.24
CA GLU A 451 0.37 -9.48 -27.16
C GLU A 451 -0.45 -10.37 -26.22
N ASN A 452 -1.02 -11.46 -26.74
CA ASN A 452 -1.92 -12.34 -25.98
C ASN A 452 -1.20 -13.31 -25.04
N ARG A 453 0.13 -13.21 -24.93
CA ARG A 453 0.99 -14.11 -24.12
C ARG A 453 1.36 -13.54 -22.76
N ASN A 454 0.83 -12.37 -22.39
CA ASN A 454 1.07 -11.73 -21.11
C ASN A 454 -0.23 -11.34 -20.41
N SER A 455 -0.12 -10.79 -19.19
CA SER A 455 -1.27 -10.42 -18.35
C SER A 455 -1.61 -8.92 -18.41
N LEU A 456 -1.01 -8.15 -19.32
CA LEU A 456 -1.27 -6.72 -19.46
C LEU A 456 -2.63 -6.52 -20.17
N PHE A 457 -3.63 -6.04 -19.42
CA PHE A 457 -5.00 -5.85 -19.92
C PHE A 457 -5.56 -7.11 -20.59
N LEU A 458 -5.71 -8.19 -19.82
CA LEU A 458 -6.36 -9.43 -20.27
C LEU A 458 -7.70 -9.15 -20.98
N THR A 459 -8.03 -9.97 -21.97
CA THR A 459 -9.32 -9.86 -22.65
C THR A 459 -10.45 -10.22 -21.68
N ILE A 460 -11.48 -9.38 -21.62
CA ILE A 460 -12.59 -9.49 -20.67
C ILE A 460 -13.92 -9.64 -21.39
N GLY A 461 -14.83 -10.40 -20.79
CA GLY A 461 -16.17 -10.65 -21.32
C GLY A 461 -17.25 -10.75 -20.23
N PRO A 462 -18.37 -11.45 -20.51
CA PRO A 462 -19.53 -11.46 -19.60
C PRO A 462 -19.26 -12.12 -18.24
N GLY A 463 -18.37 -13.10 -18.18
CA GLY A 463 -17.94 -13.71 -16.91
C GLY A 463 -17.24 -12.69 -16.01
N ASP A 464 -16.34 -11.87 -16.60
CA ASP A 464 -15.65 -10.79 -15.89
C ASP A 464 -16.63 -9.73 -15.40
N PHE A 465 -17.65 -9.39 -16.20
CA PHE A 465 -18.69 -8.45 -15.78
C PHE A 465 -19.37 -8.89 -14.47
N LEU A 466 -19.79 -10.15 -14.38
CA LEU A 466 -20.50 -10.67 -13.20
C LEU A 466 -19.59 -10.70 -11.96
N VAL A 467 -18.36 -11.19 -12.09
CA VAL A 467 -17.44 -11.26 -10.94
C VAL A 467 -17.03 -9.87 -10.45
N HIS A 468 -16.88 -8.86 -11.33
CA HIS A 468 -16.59 -7.49 -10.90
C HIS A 468 -17.76 -6.87 -10.14
N HIS A 469 -19.02 -7.20 -10.48
CA HIS A 469 -20.18 -6.77 -9.69
C HIS A 469 -20.27 -7.50 -8.34
N ALA A 470 -19.84 -8.77 -8.27
CA ALA A 470 -19.71 -9.50 -7.00
C ALA A 470 -18.60 -8.89 -6.11
N ILE A 471 -17.47 -8.49 -6.68
CA ILE A 471 -16.41 -7.74 -5.97
C ILE A 471 -16.96 -6.41 -5.48
N ALA A 472 -17.67 -5.66 -6.34
CA ALA A 472 -18.29 -4.39 -5.96
C ALA A 472 -19.28 -4.58 -4.80
N LEU A 473 -20.11 -5.64 -4.81
CA LEU A 473 -20.99 -5.99 -3.71
C LEU A 473 -20.21 -6.22 -2.40
N GLY A 474 -19.14 -7.01 -2.46
CA GLY A 474 -18.28 -7.29 -1.31
C GLY A 474 -17.66 -6.01 -0.73
N LEU A 475 -17.14 -5.14 -1.59
CA LEU A 475 -16.55 -3.85 -1.19
C LEU A 475 -17.60 -2.93 -0.55
N HIS A 476 -18.74 -2.70 -1.20
CA HIS A 476 -19.79 -1.82 -0.66
C HIS A 476 -20.35 -2.33 0.67
N THR A 477 -20.56 -3.65 0.79
CA THR A 477 -21.08 -4.25 2.03
C THR A 477 -20.06 -4.20 3.16
N THR A 478 -18.79 -4.45 2.86
CA THR A 478 -17.71 -4.30 3.85
C THR A 478 -17.59 -2.84 4.30
N THR A 479 -17.59 -1.88 3.36
CA THR A 479 -17.60 -0.45 3.68
C THR A 479 -18.83 -0.05 4.49
N LEU A 480 -20.03 -0.55 4.17
CA LEU A 480 -21.25 -0.31 4.95
C LEU A 480 -21.08 -0.73 6.41
N ILE A 481 -20.58 -1.95 6.65
CA ILE A 481 -20.39 -2.48 8.00
C ILE A 481 -19.40 -1.60 8.77
N LEU A 482 -18.26 -1.29 8.17
CA LEU A 482 -17.18 -0.52 8.80
C LEU A 482 -17.57 0.94 9.04
N VAL A 483 -18.17 1.60 8.05
CA VAL A 483 -18.64 2.99 8.16
C VAL A 483 -19.75 3.09 9.18
N LYS A 484 -20.77 2.23 9.13
CA LYS A 484 -21.84 2.23 10.14
C LYS A 484 -21.27 2.06 11.55
N GLY A 485 -20.34 1.10 11.72
CA GLY A 485 -19.65 0.88 13.00
C GLY A 485 -18.97 2.15 13.52
N ALA A 486 -18.25 2.87 12.66
CA ALA A 486 -17.55 4.11 13.03
C ALA A 486 -18.52 5.28 13.31
N LEU A 487 -19.56 5.47 12.50
CA LEU A 487 -20.49 6.61 12.65
C LEU A 487 -21.48 6.45 13.82
N ASP A 488 -21.79 5.22 14.20
CA ASP A 488 -22.60 4.89 15.38
C ASP A 488 -21.77 4.54 16.62
N ALA A 489 -20.44 4.73 16.55
CA ALA A 489 -19.51 4.42 17.64
C ALA A 489 -19.77 5.28 18.88
N ARG A 490 -20.10 6.56 18.69
CA ARG A 490 -20.38 7.48 19.81
C ARG A 490 -21.77 7.30 20.42
N GLY A 491 -22.71 6.79 19.63
CA GLY A 491 -24.10 6.62 20.04
C GLY A 491 -25.02 6.34 18.85
N SER A 492 -26.09 5.60 19.11
CA SER A 492 -27.21 5.37 18.20
C SER A 492 -28.53 5.63 18.92
N LYS A 493 -29.66 5.60 18.21
CA LYS A 493 -30.99 5.74 18.85
C LYS A 493 -31.24 4.69 19.94
N LEU A 494 -30.65 3.50 19.79
CA LEU A 494 -30.85 2.37 20.70
C LEU A 494 -29.92 2.41 21.93
N MET A 495 -28.72 3.00 21.79
CA MET A 495 -27.75 3.23 22.86
C MET A 495 -27.08 4.59 22.65
N PRO A 496 -27.70 5.69 23.15
CA PRO A 496 -27.24 7.06 22.89
C PRO A 496 -25.89 7.40 23.56
N ASP A 497 -25.57 6.73 24.66
CA ASP A 497 -24.42 6.92 25.54
C ASP A 497 -23.27 5.95 25.26
N LYS A 498 -23.26 5.31 24.07
CA LYS A 498 -22.28 4.27 23.71
C LYS A 498 -20.81 4.67 23.91
N LYS A 499 -20.47 5.94 23.65
CA LYS A 499 -19.10 6.45 23.86
C LYS A 499 -18.57 6.21 25.29
N ASP A 500 -19.45 6.14 26.29
CA ASP A 500 -19.08 6.05 27.71
C ASP A 500 -18.64 4.62 28.09
N PHE A 501 -18.91 3.63 27.23
CA PHE A 501 -18.53 2.22 27.40
C PHE A 501 -17.22 1.85 26.69
N GLY A 502 -16.69 2.75 25.85
CA GLY A 502 -15.49 2.52 25.05
C GLY A 502 -15.73 1.71 23.77
N TYR A 503 -14.64 1.30 23.11
CA TYR A 503 -14.68 0.63 21.81
C TYR A 503 -15.11 -0.85 21.88
N SER A 504 -14.70 -1.56 22.94
CA SER A 504 -14.93 -2.99 23.08
C SER A 504 -15.61 -3.28 24.41
N PHE A 505 -16.87 -3.70 24.34
CA PHE A 505 -17.70 -4.12 25.45
C PHE A 505 -18.66 -5.22 24.94
N PRO A 506 -19.16 -6.13 25.82
CA PRO A 506 -19.99 -7.24 25.37
C PRO A 506 -21.34 -6.77 24.81
N CYS A 507 -22.13 -6.07 25.62
CA CYS A 507 -23.49 -5.64 25.29
C CYS A 507 -24.00 -4.62 26.33
N ASP A 508 -25.19 -4.03 26.11
CA ASP A 508 -25.93 -3.21 27.10
C ASP A 508 -27.10 -3.99 27.74
N GLY A 509 -26.89 -5.30 27.96
CA GLY A 509 -27.85 -6.20 28.58
C GLY A 509 -29.04 -6.62 27.68
N PRO A 510 -29.95 -7.46 28.19
CA PRO A 510 -31.05 -8.03 27.40
C PRO A 510 -32.25 -7.10 27.22
N GLY A 511 -32.23 -5.90 27.83
CA GLY A 511 -33.30 -4.92 27.72
C GLY A 511 -33.48 -4.37 26.29
N ARG A 512 -34.59 -3.65 26.05
CA ARG A 512 -34.87 -2.91 24.80
C ARG A 512 -34.84 -3.75 23.50
N GLY A 513 -35.09 -5.06 23.60
CA GLY A 513 -35.19 -5.94 22.42
C GLY A 513 -33.94 -6.76 22.09
N TRP A 514 -33.01 -6.90 23.06
CA TRP A 514 -31.76 -7.72 23.08
C TRP A 514 -30.48 -7.00 22.60
N TYR A 515 -29.40 -7.07 23.41
CA TYR A 515 -28.01 -6.93 22.97
C TYR A 515 -27.20 -8.18 23.35
N LEU A 516 -26.72 -8.90 22.33
CA LEU A 516 -25.62 -9.86 22.39
C LEU A 516 -24.37 -9.23 21.79
#